data_AF-A0A522JYB6-F1
#
_entry.id   AF-A0A522JYB6-F1
#
_cell.length_a   1.000
_cell.length_b   1.000
_cell.length_c   1.000
_cell.angle_alpha   90.00
_cell.angle_beta   90.00
_cell.angle_gamma   90.00
#
_symmetry.space_group_name_H-M   'P 1'
#
loop_
_entity.id
_entity.type
_entity.pdbx_description
1 polymer ?
#
loop_
_entity_poly.entity_id
_entity_poly.type
_entity_poly.pdbx_seq_one_letter_code
_entity_poly.pdbx_strand_id
1 'polypeptide(L)' 'MSNFKQVEENIFIGPQPTQHDLQDTKQREIKAVIDFRMPAETTASNEALTKNVGLDYGHEGFALSSLKHMAH' A
#
# COMPACT_ATOMS: atom_id res chain seq x y z
N MET A 1 -2.56 5.28 -10.71
CA MET A 1 -1.82 6.05 -9.68
C MET A 1 -2.31 7.51 -9.52
N SER A 2 -3.48 7.88 -10.05
CA SER A 2 -3.95 9.28 -10.06
C SER A 2 -4.37 9.83 -8.68
N ASN A 3 -4.73 8.94 -7.75
CA ASN A 3 -5.20 9.29 -6.40
C ASN A 3 -4.15 9.07 -5.31
N PHE A 4 -2.89 8.83 -5.69
CA PHE A 4 -1.80 8.63 -4.76
C PHE A 4 -1.01 9.93 -4.62
N LYS A 5 -0.86 10.41 -3.38
CA LYS A 5 -0.02 11.57 -3.08
C LYS A 5 1.43 11.13 -2.99
N GLN A 6 2.29 11.78 -3.76
CA GLN A 6 3.74 11.64 -3.57
C GLN A 6 4.15 12.42 -2.31
N VAL A 7 4.80 11.73 -1.38
CA VAL A 7 5.30 12.35 -0.12
C VAL A 7 6.82 12.54 -0.15
N GLU A 8 7.54 11.66 -0.86
CA GLU A 8 8.98 11.75 -1.11
C GLU A 8 9.30 11.19 -2.50
N GLU A 9 10.56 11.27 -2.92
CA GLU A 9 11.02 10.66 -4.15
C GLU A 9 10.68 9.16 -4.16
N ASN A 10 9.90 8.73 -5.14
CA ASN A 10 9.42 7.35 -5.29
C ASN A 10 8.55 6.81 -4.14
N ILE A 11 8.11 7.64 -3.18
CA ILE A 11 7.18 7.25 -2.11
C ILE A 11 5.82 7.86 -2.35
N PHE A 12 4.82 6.99 -2.45
CA PHE A 12 3.43 7.34 -2.72
C PHE A 12 2.51 6.76 -1.64
N ILE A 13 1.61 7.59 -1.12
CA ILE A 13 0.63 7.20 -0.11
C ILE A 13 -0.77 7.49 -0.67
N GLY A 14 -1.68 6.53 -0.53
CA GLY A 14 -3.01 6.62 -1.11
C GLY A 14 -3.98 5.56 -0.60
N PRO A 15 -5.17 5.48 -1.21
CA PRO A 15 -6.18 4.49 -0.87
C PRO A 15 -5.77 3.07 -1.31
N GLN A 16 -6.65 2.08 -1.12
CA GLN A 16 -6.47 0.75 -1.71
C GLN A 16 -6.18 0.88 -3.21
N PRO A 17 -5.04 0.36 -3.71
CA PRO A 17 -4.75 0.44 -5.13
C PRO A 17 -5.74 -0.43 -5.91
N THR A 18 -6.23 0.11 -7.02
CA THR A 18 -6.93 -0.67 -8.04
C THR A 18 -5.92 -1.46 -8.89
N GLN A 19 -6.40 -2.39 -9.71
CA GLN A 19 -5.53 -3.10 -10.65
C GLN A 19 -4.84 -2.13 -11.64
N HIS A 20 -5.51 -1.05 -12.03
CA HIS A 20 -4.93 -0.03 -12.90
C HIS A 20 -3.81 0.73 -12.18
N ASP A 21 -3.99 1.08 -10.90
CA ASP A 21 -2.93 1.70 -10.10
C ASP A 21 -1.69 0.81 -10.02
N LEU A 22 -1.89 -0.50 -9.82
CA LEU A 22 -0.81 -1.47 -9.78
C LEU A 22 -0.10 -1.64 -11.14
N GLN A 23 -0.76 -1.41 -12.27
CA GLN A 23 -0.10 -1.42 -13.58
C GLN A 23 0.76 -0.18 -13.80
N ASP A 24 0.29 0.98 -13.35
CA ASP A 24 1.05 2.24 -13.42
C ASP A 24 2.35 2.20 -12.61
N THR A 25 2.43 1.36 -11.57
CA THR A 25 3.65 1.19 -10.76
C THR A 25 4.86 0.80 -11.60
N LYS A 26 4.67 -0.03 -12.64
CA LYS A 26 5.75 -0.50 -13.52
C LYS A 26 6.39 0.64 -14.30
N GLN A 27 5.57 1.58 -14.78
CA GLN A 27 6.04 2.75 -15.53
C GLN A 27 6.79 3.74 -14.63
N ARG A 28 6.56 3.68 -13.32
CA ARG A 28 7.16 4.54 -12.30
C ARG A 28 8.27 3.85 -11.52
N GLU A 29 8.70 2.66 -11.96
CA GLU A 29 9.75 1.85 -11.35
C GLU A 29 9.54 1.52 -9.86
N ILE A 30 8.30 1.60 -9.38
CA ILE A 30 7.94 1.21 -8.02
C ILE A 30 8.13 -0.31 -7.90
N LYS A 31 8.74 -0.75 -6.79
CA LYS A 31 9.09 -2.16 -6.56
C LYS A 31 8.26 -2.84 -5.48
N ALA A 32 7.72 -2.07 -4.55
CA ALA A 32 7.07 -2.61 -3.36
C ALA A 32 5.77 -1.86 -3.02
N VAL A 33 4.85 -2.59 -2.37
CA VAL A 33 3.67 -2.06 -1.69
C VAL A 33 3.78 -2.38 -0.21
N ILE A 34 3.65 -1.36 0.63
CA ILE A 34 3.54 -1.52 2.08
C ILE A 34 2.09 -1.24 2.44
N ASP A 35 1.39 -2.25 2.95
CA ASP A 35 0.01 -2.13 3.38
C ASP A 35 -0.06 -1.97 4.90
N PHE A 36 -0.67 -0.87 5.33
CA PHE A 36 -0.90 -0.56 6.74
C PHE A 36 -2.30 -0.95 7.24
N ARG A 37 -3.18 -1.40 6.33
CA ARG A 37 -4.55 -1.80 6.68
C ARG A 37 -4.57 -3.17 7.34
N MET A 38 -5.49 -3.38 8.27
CA MET A 38 -5.81 -4.71 8.77
C MET A 38 -6.46 -5.52 7.65
N PRO A 39 -6.21 -6.85 7.54
CA PRO A 39 -6.79 -7.69 6.48
C PRO A 39 -8.33 -7.59 6.39
N ALA A 40 -9.01 -7.41 7.52
CA ALA A 40 -10.46 -7.26 7.61
C ALA A 40 -11.01 -5.93 7.03
N GLU A 41 -10.14 -4.94 6.77
CA GLU A 41 -10.51 -3.64 6.19
C GLU A 41 -10.56 -3.68 4.66
N THR A 42 -10.33 -4.85 4.04
CA THR A 42 -10.18 -4.99 2.60
C THR A 42 -11.06 -6.12 2.07
N THR A 43 -11.76 -5.86 0.96
CA THR A 43 -12.66 -6.85 0.32
C THR A 43 -11.89 -7.93 -0.45
N ALA A 44 -10.65 -7.62 -0.83
CA ALA A 44 -9.75 -8.52 -1.57
C ALA A 44 -8.33 -8.40 -1.00
N SER A 45 -7.57 -9.50 -1.04
CA SER A 45 -6.19 -9.53 -0.56
C SER A 45 -5.29 -8.62 -1.38
N ASN A 46 -4.75 -7.58 -0.75
CA ASN A 46 -3.76 -6.69 -1.37
C ASN A 46 -2.45 -7.42 -1.67
N GLU A 47 -2.09 -8.42 -0.88
CA GLU A 47 -0.95 -9.29 -1.16
C GLU A 47 -1.10 -9.98 -2.50
N ALA A 48 -2.27 -10.61 -2.75
CA ALA A 48 -2.54 -11.30 -4.00
C ALA A 48 -2.54 -10.34 -5.19
N LEU A 49 -3.18 -9.17 -5.05
CA LEU A 49 -3.20 -8.13 -6.08
C LEU A 49 -1.78 -7.65 -6.43
N THR A 50 -0.95 -7.41 -5.42
CA THR A 50 0.43 -6.92 -5.55
C THR A 50 1.35 -7.95 -6.19
N LYS A 51 1.28 -9.21 -5.74
CA LYS A 51 2.11 -10.30 -6.30
C LYS A 51 1.76 -10.60 -7.76
N ASN A 52 0.49 -10.48 -8.16
CA ASN A 52 0.07 -10.70 -9.55
C ASN A 52 0.70 -9.72 -10.56
N VAL A 53 1.19 -8.57 -10.10
CA VAL A 53 1.88 -7.61 -10.97
C VAL A 53 3.40 -7.64 -10.83
N GLY A 54 3.95 -8.52 -9.96
CA GLY A 54 5.38 -8.70 -9.76
C GLY A 54 6.02 -7.69 -8.80
N LEU A 55 5.24 -7.12 -7.88
CA LEU A 55 5.72 -6.23 -6.84
C LEU A 55 5.97 -7.00 -5.53
N ASP A 56 6.92 -6.53 -4.74
CA ASP A 56 7.11 -6.98 -3.37
C ASP A 56 5.96 -6.47 -2.48
N TYR A 57 5.56 -7.27 -1.50
CA TYR A 57 4.47 -6.94 -0.60
C TYR A 57 4.94 -7.03 0.86
N GLY A 58 4.83 -5.93 1.59
CA GLY A 58 4.98 -5.87 3.03
C GLY A 58 3.64 -5.53 3.69
N HIS A 59 3.29 -6.21 4.77
CA HIS A 59 2.15 -5.86 5.61
C HIS A 59 2.67 -5.41 6.97
N GLU A 60 2.42 -4.15 7.30
CA GLU A 60 2.74 -3.55 8.60
C GLU A 60 1.41 -3.17 9.24
N GLY A 61 0.72 -4.18 9.78
CA GLY A 61 -0.55 -4.00 10.46
C GLY A 61 -0.39 -3.21 11.76
N PHE A 62 -0.42 -1.88 11.68
CA PHE A 62 -0.52 -1.03 12.85
C PHE A 62 -1.99 -0.84 13.20
N ALA A 63 -2.43 -1.44 14.32
CA ALA A 63 -3.68 -1.01 14.91
C ALA A 63 -3.55 0.48 15.26
N LEU A 64 -4.45 1.34 14.77
CA LEU A 64 -4.47 2.77 15.13
C LEU A 64 -4.57 2.98 16.66
N SER A 65 -5.05 1.97 17.40
CA SER A 65 -5.01 1.93 18.87
C SER A 65 -3.58 1.88 19.44
N SER A 66 -2.62 1.29 18.73
CA SER A 66 -1.21 1.20 19.14
C SER A 66 -0.47 2.52 19.00
N LEU A 67 -0.84 3.38 18.03
CA LEU A 67 -0.26 4.72 17.89
C LEU A 67 -0.65 5.66 19.03
N LYS A 68 -1.84 5.50 19.62
CA LYS A 68 -2.28 6.29 20.79
C LYS A 68 -1.43 6.05 22.04
N HIS A 69 -0.80 4.88 22.15
CA HIS A 69 0.01 4.52 23.32
C HIS A 69 1.50 4.91 23.20
N MET A 70 1.96 5.29 22.00
CA MET A 70 3.36 5.71 21.78
C MET A 70 3.56 7.24 21.83
N ALA A 71 2.49 8.02 22.01
CA ALA A 71 2.53 9.47 22.09
C ALA A 71 2.64 10.00 23.54
N HIS A 72 3.13 9.18 24.48
CA HIS A 72 3.35 9.53 25.88
C HIS A 72 4.81 9.39 26.29
#